data_AF-A0A929H7Y9-F1
#
_entry.id   AF-A0A929H7Y9-F1
#
_cell.length_a   1.000
_cell.length_b   1.000
_cell.length_c   1.000
_cell.angle_alpha   90.00
_cell.angle_beta   90.00
_cell.angle_gamma   90.00
#
_symmetry.space_group_name_H-M   'P 1'
#
loop_
_entity.id
_entity.type
_entity.pdbx_description
1 polymer ?
#
loop_
_entity_poly.entity_id
_entity_poly.type
_entity_poly.pdbx_seq_one_letter_code
_entity_poly.pdbx_strand_id
1 'polypeptide(L)' 'MQKSFKIMVLGLILGFVLGFPLGINFGRDEPLLSNPFDNRSVAQRMGDKLKRKTGQLIEGARDTLHDATRDNDK' A
#
# COMPACT_ATOMS: atom_id res chain seq x y z
N MET A 1 36.59 18.98 -17.67
CA MET A 1 35.21 19.53 -17.72
C MET A 1 34.16 18.47 -18.08
N GLN A 2 34.29 17.73 -19.19
CA GLN A 2 33.25 16.77 -19.61
C GLN A 2 33.05 15.57 -18.66
N LYS A 3 34.11 15.04 -18.03
CA LYS A 3 33.99 13.94 -17.05
C LYS A 3 33.14 14.32 -15.83
N SER A 4 33.36 15.51 -15.27
CA SER A 4 32.61 16.00 -14.11
C SER A 4 31.13 16.20 -14.43
N PHE A 5 30.82 16.74 -15.61
CA PHE A 5 29.43 16.88 -16.06
C PHE A 5 28.74 15.53 -16.23
N LYS A 6 29.42 14.53 -16.80
CA LYS A 6 28.89 13.16 -16.92
C LYS A 6 28.62 12.52 -15.56
N ILE A 7 29.50 12.73 -14.58
CA ILE A 7 29.32 12.22 -13.21
C ILE A 7 28.13 12.91 -12.54
N MET A 8 27.99 14.23 -12.70
CA MET A 8 26.85 14.99 -12.18
C MET A 8 25.52 14.49 -12.77
N VAL A 9 25.46 14.30 -14.09
CA VAL A 9 24.27 13.78 -14.77
C VAL A 9 23.96 12.35 -14.32
N LEU A 10 24.98 11.49 -14.16
CA LEU A 10 24.79 10.14 -13.66
C LEU A 10 24.24 10.13 -12.22
N GLY A 11 24.77 10.99 -11.36
CA GLY A 11 24.27 11.17 -10.00
C GLY A 11 22.82 11.66 -9.96
N LEU A 12 22.46 12.59 -10.84
CA LEU A 12 21.08 13.07 -10.98
C LEU A 12 20.13 11.95 -11.42
N ILE A 13 20.52 11.16 -12.43
CA ILE A 13 19.72 10.02 -12.90
C ILE A 13 19.56 8.98 -11.79
N LEU A 14 20.64 8.63 -11.09
CA LEU A 14 20.60 7.70 -9.96
C LEU A 14 19.70 8.20 -8.83
N GLY A 15 19.83 9.49 -8.48
CA GLY A 15 18.97 10.14 -7.50
C GLY A 15 17.50 10.11 -7.92
N PHE A 16 17.20 10.32 -9.20
CA PHE A 16 15.85 10.26 -9.71
C PHE A 16 15.29 8.83 -9.67
N VAL A 17 16.05 7.83 -10.12
CA VAL A 17 15.62 6.42 -10.13
C VAL A 17 15.33 5.91 -8.72
N LEU A 18 16.11 6.35 -7.71
CA LEU A 18 15.91 5.94 -6.32
C LEU A 18 14.85 6.79 -5.61
N GLY A 19 14.81 8.09 -5.85
CA GLY A 19 13.89 9.02 -5.19
C GLY A 19 12.48 8.99 -5.74
N PHE A 20 12.31 8.72 -7.04
CA PHE A 20 11.01 8.79 -7.72
C PHE A 20 10.01 7.72 -7.25
N PRO A 21 10.36 6.42 -7.11
CA PRO A 21 9.44 5.42 -6.59
C PRO A 21 9.02 5.71 -5.15
N LEU A 22 10.00 6.09 -4.31
CA LEU A 22 9.77 6.44 -2.91
C LEU A 22 8.85 7.66 -2.80
N GLY A 23 9.12 8.71 -3.59
CA GLY A 23 8.34 9.94 -3.58
C GLY A 23 6.91 9.78 -4.07
N ILE A 24 6.68 8.97 -5.12
CA ILE A 24 5.32 8.73 -5.65
C ILE A 24 4.49 7.90 -4.69
N ASN A 25 5.07 6.87 -4.07
CA ASN A 25 4.35 6.05 -3.11
C ASN A 25 4.16 6.76 -1.76
N PHE A 26 4.96 7.78 -1.47
CA PHE A 26 4.80 8.63 -0.28
C PHE A 26 3.44 9.35 -0.33
N GLY A 27 2.56 9.05 0.63
CA GLY A 27 1.22 9.64 0.72
C GLY A 27 0.13 8.90 -0.06
N ARG A 28 0.44 7.83 -0.81
CA ARG A 28 -0.56 6.99 -1.52
C ARG A 28 -1.15 5.86 -0.67
N ASP A 29 -0.81 5.82 0.63
CA ASP A 29 -1.29 4.78 1.55
C ASP A 29 -0.93 3.35 1.06
N GLU A 30 0.17 3.26 0.29
CA GLU A 30 0.75 2.05 -0.30
C GLU A 30 2.20 1.87 0.17
N PRO A 31 2.73 0.62 0.15
CA PRO A 31 4.12 0.36 0.50
C PRO A 31 5.09 1.24 -0.33
N LEU A 32 6.10 1.82 0.30
CA LEU A 32 7.02 2.76 -0.39
C LEU A 32 7.72 2.18 -1.62
N LEU A 33 7.89 0.85 -1.66
CA LEU A 33 8.53 0.11 -2.76
C LEU A 33 7.52 -0.57 -3.70
N SER A 34 6.21 -0.27 -3.60
CA SER A 34 5.24 -0.76 -4.58
C SER A 34 5.51 -0.19 -5.96
N ASN A 35 5.08 -0.89 -7.02
CA ASN A 35 5.23 -0.39 -8.39
C ASN A 35 4.49 0.95 -8.55
N PRO A 36 5.19 2.08 -8.77
CA PRO A 36 4.55 3.40 -8.84
C PRO A 36 3.67 3.57 -10.09
N PHE A 37 3.87 2.72 -11.11
CA PHE A 37 3.11 2.69 -12.37
C PHE A 37 1.93 1.71 -12.34
N ASP A 38 1.59 1.17 -11.18
CA ASP A 38 0.42 0.31 -11.04
C ASP A 38 -0.87 1.13 -11.25
N ASN A 39 -1.51 0.91 -12.42
CA ASN A 39 -2.70 1.61 -12.91
C ASN A 39 -4.01 1.16 -12.23
N ARG A 40 -3.94 0.67 -10.99
CA ARG A 40 -5.17 0.44 -10.21
C ARG A 40 -5.88 1.76 -9.97
N SER A 41 -7.10 1.86 -10.49
CA SER A 41 -7.95 3.03 -10.33
C SER A 41 -8.25 3.27 -8.84
N VAL A 42 -8.49 4.53 -8.46
CA VAL A 42 -8.87 4.89 -7.09
C VAL A 42 -10.08 4.08 -6.63
N ALA A 43 -11.06 3.87 -7.52
CA ALA A 43 -12.25 3.07 -7.24
C ALA A 43 -11.92 1.61 -6.90
N GLN A 44 -10.98 0.98 -7.61
CA GLN A 44 -10.56 -0.39 -7.34
C GLN A 44 -9.84 -0.50 -5.99
N ARG A 45 -8.98 0.46 -5.66
CA ARG A 45 -8.27 0.52 -4.36
C ARG A 45 -9.24 0.72 -3.20
N MET A 46 -10.22 1.61 -3.37
CA MET A 46 -11.27 1.87 -2.38
C MET A 46 -12.14 0.62 -2.18
N GLY A 47 -12.51 -0.06 -3.28
CA GLY A 47 -13.27 -1.31 -3.27
C GLY A 47 -12.55 -2.42 -2.51
N ASP A 48 -11.25 -2.61 -2.74
CA ASP A 48 -10.45 -3.60 -2.02
C ASP A 48 -10.34 -3.27 -0.52
N LYS A 49 -10.13 -1.99 -0.16
CA LYS A 49 -10.13 -1.56 1.26
C LYS A 49 -11.49 -1.80 1.92
N LEU A 50 -12.58 -1.47 1.24
CA LEU A 50 -13.94 -1.72 1.75
C LEU A 50 -14.16 -3.22 1.95
N LYS A 51 -13.86 -4.04 0.93
CA LYS A 51 -14.07 -5.49 0.98
C LYS A 51 -13.30 -6.14 2.13
N ARG A 52 -12.06 -5.72 2.38
CA ARG A 52 -11.28 -6.17 3.54
C ARG A 52 -11.89 -5.76 4.87
N LYS A 53 -12.31 -4.49 5.02
CA LYS A 53 -12.96 -4.01 6.25
C LYS A 53 -14.28 -4.74 6.52
N THR A 54 -15.11 -4.94 5.49
CA THR A 54 -16.36 -5.69 5.61
C THR A 54 -16.11 -7.14 5.99
N GLY A 55 -15.10 -7.79 5.39
CA GLY A 55 -14.70 -9.15 5.78
C GLY A 55 -14.33 -9.24 7.26
N GLN A 56 -13.46 -8.36 7.74
CA GLN A 56 -13.05 -8.32 9.15
C GLN A 56 -14.21 -8.04 10.10
N LEU A 57 -15.16 -7.19 9.72
CA LEU A 57 -16.36 -6.92 10.51
C LEU A 57 -17.26 -8.15 10.62
N ILE A 58 -17.46 -8.88 9.52
CA ILE A 58 -18.26 -10.11 9.51
C ILE A 58 -17.57 -11.19 10.34
N GLU A 59 -16.25 -11.33 10.24
CA GLU A 59 -15.47 -12.29 11.03
C GLU A 59 -15.55 -11.97 12.53
N GLY A 60 -15.34 -10.70 12.92
CA GLY A 60 -15.48 -10.30 14.33
C GLY A 60 -16.90 -10.46 14.87
N ALA A 61 -17.92 -10.20 14.06
CA ALA A 61 -19.31 -10.46 14.42
C ALA A 61 -19.59 -11.96 14.58
N ARG A 62 -19.04 -12.80 13.69
CA ARG A 62 -19.15 -14.26 13.78
C ARG A 62 -18.48 -14.78 15.04
N ASP A 63 -17.27 -14.31 15.36
CA ASP A 63 -16.54 -14.74 16.55
C ASP A 63 -17.28 -14.32 17.83
N THR A 64 -17.79 -13.08 17.87
CA THR A 64 -18.59 -12.59 19.01
C THR A 64 -19.87 -13.40 19.19
N LEU A 65 -20.57 -13.71 18.09
CA LEU A 65 -21.78 -14.54 18.12
C LEU A 65 -21.47 -15.99 18.51
N HIS A 66 -20.34 -16.52 18.06
CA HIS A 66 -19.88 -17.86 18.41
C HIS A 66 -19.56 -17.95 19.91
N ASP A 67 -18.83 -16.98 20.47
CA ASP A 67 -18.52 -16.91 21.91
C ASP A 67 -19.79 -16.74 22.75
N ALA A 68 -20.71 -15.87 22.35
CA ALA A 68 -21.98 -15.66 23.04
C ALA A 68 -22.86 -16.92 23.03
N THR A 69 -22.78 -17.76 21.99
CA THR A 69 -23.53 -19.01 21.92
C THR A 69 -22.86 -20.11 22.74
N ARG A 70 -21.53 -20.11 22.83
CA ARG A 70 -20.75 -21.08 23.62
C ARG A 70 -20.83 -20.86 25.13
N ASP A 71 -21.12 -19.63 25.58
CA ASP A 71 -21.32 -19.31 27.00
C ASP A 71 -22.69 -19.78 27.54
N ASN A 72 -23.67 -20.05 26.66
CA ASN A 72 -25.00 -20.55 27.04
C ASN A 72 -25.07 -22.08 27.21
N ASP A 73 -23.98 -22.82 26.93
CA ASP A 73 -23.87 -24.28 27.04
C ASP A 73 -23.24 -24.73 28.39
N LYS A 74 -23.26 -23.89 29.44
CA LYS A 74 -22.83 -24.23 30.81
C LYS A 74 -23.98 -24.34 31.80
#